data_AF-A0A954QW85-F1
#
_entry.id   AF-A0A954QW85-F1
#
_cell.length_a   1.000
_cell.length_b   1.000
_cell.length_c   1.000
_cell.angle_alpha   90.00
_cell.angle_beta   90.00
_cell.angle_gamma   90.00
#
_symmetry.space_group_name_H-M   'P 1'
#
loop_
_entity.id
_entity.type
_entity.pdbx_description
1 polymer ?
#
loop_
_entity_poly.entity_id
_entity_poly.type
_entity_poly.pdbx_seq_one_letter_code
_entity_poly.pdbx_strand_id
1 'polypeptide(L)' 'MVSGSDSDADPITYSLSSGPSNGALNFNSDGSFDYTPNAGFVGNDSFDFDASDGLASDSATFTISV' A
#
# COMPACT_ATOMS: atom_id res chain seq x y z
N MET A 1 30.93 -6.02 -19.76
CA MET A 1 30.27 -6.31 -18.47
C MET A 1 30.42 -5.07 -17.60
N VAL A 2 29.39 -4.23 -17.54
CA VAL A 2 29.28 -3.13 -16.59
C VAL A 2 28.26 -3.58 -15.56
N SER A 3 28.75 -3.90 -14.37
CA SER A 3 27.93 -3.98 -13.16
C SER A 3 27.71 -2.55 -12.69
N GLY A 4 26.71 -1.88 -13.28
CA GLY A 4 26.12 -0.71 -12.64
C GLY A 4 25.23 -1.24 -11.53
N SER A 5 25.70 -1.17 -10.29
CA SER A 5 24.79 -1.25 -9.15
C SER A 5 23.91 -0.02 -9.26
N ASP A 6 22.64 -0.24 -9.58
CA ASP A 6 21.61 0.77 -9.37
C ASP A 6 21.61 1.09 -7.88
N SER A 7 22.31 2.16 -7.52
CA SER A 7 22.43 2.68 -6.16
C SER A 7 21.37 3.75 -5.89
N ASP A 8 20.40 3.90 -6.79
CA ASP A 8 19.42 4.98 -6.84
C ASP A 8 17.99 4.50 -6.52
N ALA A 9 17.86 3.33 -5.87
CA ALA A 9 16.60 2.92 -5.28
C ALA A 9 16.33 3.79 -4.04
N ASP A 10 16.02 5.06 -4.27
CA ASP A 10 15.41 5.92 -3.27
C ASP A 10 14.23 5.14 -2.66
N PRO A 11 14.18 5.03 -1.32
CA PRO A 11 13.18 4.19 -0.68
C PRO A 11 11.79 4.75 -0.99
N ILE A 12 10.96 3.94 -1.65
CA ILE A 12 9.57 4.29 -1.87
C ILE A 12 8.86 4.33 -0.52
N THR A 13 8.24 5.47 -0.23
CA THR A 13 7.40 5.68 0.93
C THR A 13 5.95 5.53 0.54
N TYR A 14 5.19 4.85 1.38
CA TYR A 14 3.77 4.61 1.17
C TYR A 14 2.94 5.37 2.20
N SER A 15 1.77 5.84 1.80
CA SER A 15 0.82 6.46 2.73
C SER A 15 -0.61 6.09 2.38
N LEU A 16 -1.42 5.83 3.40
CA LEU A 16 -2.83 5.50 3.22
C LEU A 16 -3.62 6.77 2.89
N SER A 17 -4.32 6.76 1.77
CA SER A 17 -5.15 7.87 1.29
C SER A 17 -6.61 7.67 1.69
N SER A 18 -7.12 6.45 1.55
CA SER A 18 -8.48 6.07 1.96
C SER A 18 -8.50 4.62 2.47
N GLY A 19 -9.13 4.40 3.62
CA GLY A 19 -9.20 3.08 4.24
C GLY A 19 -10.33 2.18 3.71
N PRO A 20 -10.32 0.89 4.07
CA PRO A 20 -11.38 -0.04 3.72
C PRO A 20 -12.71 0.25 4.41
N SER A 21 -13.81 -0.21 3.82
CA SER A 21 -15.16 0.00 4.35
C SER A 21 -15.64 -1.15 5.25
N ASN A 22 -15.07 -2.35 5.10
CA ASN A 22 -15.53 -3.57 5.75
C ASN A 22 -14.48 -4.22 6.66
N GLY A 23 -13.51 -3.44 7.13
CA GLY A 23 -12.52 -3.87 8.11
C GLY A 23 -11.67 -2.72 8.64
N ALA A 24 -10.72 -3.06 9.50
CA ALA A 24 -9.68 -2.16 9.97
C ALA A 24 -8.37 -2.46 9.25
N LEU A 25 -7.66 -1.41 8.84
CA LEU A 25 -6.36 -1.50 8.17
C LEU A 25 -5.31 -0.72 8.97
N ASN A 26 -4.18 -1.37 9.25
CA ASN A 26 -2.96 -0.70 9.64
C ASN A 26 -2.01 -0.73 8.44
N PHE A 27 -1.68 0.44 7.88
CA PHE A 27 -0.87 0.56 6.67
C PHE A 27 0.43 1.30 7.00
N ASN A 28 1.57 0.66 6.78
CA ASN A 28 2.88 1.16 7.14
C ASN A 28 3.55 1.86 5.95
N SER A 29 4.51 2.75 6.24
CA SER A 29 5.19 3.53 5.21
C SER A 29 6.15 2.74 4.32
N ASP A 30 6.41 1.48 4.66
CA ASP A 30 7.17 0.52 3.84
C ASP A 30 6.25 -0.29 2.90
N GLY A 31 4.95 0.00 2.89
CA GLY A 31 3.94 -0.68 2.07
C GLY A 31 3.40 -1.97 2.68
N SER A 32 3.91 -2.40 3.84
CA SER A 32 3.32 -3.51 4.58
C SER A 32 2.01 -3.09 5.25
N PHE A 33 1.09 -4.05 5.39
CA PHE A 33 -0.20 -3.77 6.02
C PHE A 33 -0.80 -4.98 6.72
N ASP A 34 -1.58 -4.70 7.75
CA ASP A 34 -2.42 -5.66 8.44
C ASP A 34 -3.89 -5.29 8.23
N TYR A 35 -4.69 -6.25 7.76
CA TYR A 35 -6.12 -6.08 7.58
C TYR A 35 -6.90 -7.03 8.48
N THR A 36 -7.85 -6.48 9.23
CA THR A 36 -8.80 -7.24 10.05
C THR A 36 -10.22 -6.99 9.53
N PRO A 37 -10.87 -7.97 8.87
CA PRO A 37 -12.24 -7.80 8.41
C PRO A 37 -13.21 -7.64 9.58
N ASN A 38 -14.30 -6.92 9.35
CA ASN A 38 -15.43 -6.88 10.26
C ASN A 38 -15.99 -8.30 10.46
N ALA A 39 -16.46 -8.60 11.67
CA ALA A 39 -16.97 -9.92 11.99
C ALA A 39 -18.08 -10.36 11.03
N GLY A 40 -17.88 -11.49 10.35
CA GLY A 40 -18.84 -12.05 9.39
C GLY A 40 -18.82 -11.42 7.99
N PHE A 41 -17.91 -10.48 7.72
CA PHE A 41 -17.72 -9.98 6.36
C PHE A 41 -17.11 -11.06 5.46
N VAL A 42 -17.70 -11.22 4.28
CA VAL A 42 -17.22 -12.09 3.19
C VAL A 42 -17.40 -11.31 1.90
N GLY A 43 -16.33 -11.19 1.11
CA GLY A 43 -16.35 -10.42 -0.13
C GLY A 43 -15.12 -9.55 -0.31
N ASN A 44 -15.27 -8.56 -1.20
CA ASN A 44 -14.18 -7.66 -1.57
C ASN A 44 -14.23 -6.35 -0.78
N ASP A 45 -13.07 -5.96 -0.28
CA ASP A 45 -12.84 -4.65 0.32
C ASP A 45 -11.67 -3.98 -0.40
N SER A 46 -11.53 -2.66 -0.27
CA SER A 46 -10.46 -1.94 -0.96
C SER A 46 -10.00 -0.72 -0.20
N PHE A 47 -8.73 -0.37 -0.37
CA PHE A 47 -8.16 0.85 0.16
C PHE A 47 -7.29 1.53 -0.90
N ASP A 48 -7.18 2.85 -0.82
CA ASP A 48 -6.37 3.66 -1.71
C ASP A 48 -5.11 4.12 -0.98
N PHE A 49 -3.97 4.08 -1.65
CA PHE A 49 -2.69 4.51 -1.11
C PHE A 49 -1.87 5.28 -2.16
N ASP A 50 -0.97 6.10 -1.67
CA ASP A 50 0.03 6.80 -2.46
C ASP A 50 1.41 6.16 -2.27
N ALA A 51 2.16 6.03 -3.34
CA ALA A 51 3.57 5.62 -3.35
C ALA A 51 4.42 6.79 -3.85
N SER A 52 5.46 7.16 -3.09
CA SER A 52 6.34 8.28 -3.44
C SER A 52 7.81 7.91 -3.31
N ASP A 53 8.61 8.28 -4.32
CA ASP A 53 10.08 8.23 -4.32
C ASP A 53 10.71 9.52 -3.74
N GLY A 54 9.90 10.44 -3.21
CA GLY A 54 10.34 11.74 -2.71
C GLY A 54 10.44 12.84 -3.78
N LEU A 55 10.32 12.50 -5.08
CA LEU A 55 10.27 13.46 -6.19
C LEU A 55 8.89 13.48 -6.86
N ALA A 56 8.29 12.31 -7.03
CA ALA A 56 6.98 12.08 -7.59
C ALA A 56 6.14 11.20 -6.66
N SER A 57 4.85 11.18 -6.93
CA SER A 57 3.89 10.32 -6.23
C SER A 57 2.87 9.78 -7.21
N ASP A 58 2.48 8.53 -7.04
CA ASP A 58 1.39 7.90 -7.79
C ASP A 58 0.39 7.26 -6.83
N SER A 59 -0.89 7.28 -7.21
CA SER A 59 -1.99 6.76 -6.40
C SER A 59 -2.47 5.43 -6.97
N ALA A 60 -2.75 4.46 -6.09
CA ALA A 60 -3.25 3.15 -6.48
C ALA A 60 -4.31 2.63 -5.52
N THR A 61 -5.17 1.74 -6.02
CA THR A 61 -6.17 1.03 -5.23
C THR A 61 -5.74 -0.42 -5.04
N PHE A 62 -5.77 -0.90 -3.81
CA PHE A 62 -5.56 -2.31 -3.48
C PHE A 62 -6.88 -2.97 -3.09
N THR A 63 -7.17 -4.13 -3.68
CA THR A 63 -8.38 -4.93 -3.39
C THR A 63 -8.04 -6.16 -2.57
N ILE A 64 -8.74 -6.34 -1.46
CA ILE A 64 -8.66 -7.48 -0.55
C ILE A 64 -9.86 -8.38 -0.81
N SER A 65 -9.65 -9.70 -0.79
CA SER A 65 -10.73 -10.70 -0.82
C SER A 65 -10.73 -11.46 0.49
N VAL A 66 -11.86 -11.46 1.18
CA VAL A 66 -12.13 -12.18 2.44
C VAL A 66 -13.07 -13.33 2.17
#